data_AF-A0A966BF53-F1
#
_entry.id   AF-A0A966BF53-F1
#
_cell.length_a   1.000
_cell.length_b   1.000
_cell.length_c   1.000
_cell.angle_alpha   90.00
_cell.angle_beta   90.00
_cell.angle_gamma   90.00
#
_symmetry.space_group_name_H-M   'P 1'
#
loop_
_entity.id
_entity.type
_entity.pdbx_description
1 polymer ?
#
loop_
_entity_poly.entity_id
_entity_poly.type
_entity_poly.pdbx_seq_one_letter_code
_entity_poly.pdbx_strand_id
1 'polypeptide(L)'
;SIQIEGPLSATGPGDTPSRRRIFSCSPTNSDEEPACAREILSDLAKLAYRRPINEQDIAGLMDFYNQGHQESDFDTGIQFALERLLVSPDFLFRIEQDPVNAQPGTMYAISDIELASRLSFFLWSSLPDAELLDAVERGSLKQTAQLEEQVHRMMADARADAFIENFVGQWLYLRNLDGIYPDPARFPEFDENLRNAFQRETALFIDDQIRSDNSLLELLSADYTFVNERLAQHYNIPGIYGSRYRKVNLEDDQRGGLLGHGSLMMVTSYPNRTSPVLRGKFVLENLLGGPPPEPPPNIPALEETNEDGRVLTMREAMAMHRENPACRVCHAAMDPIGFSLENYDAIGKWRQQFAGQEIDASGLLPDGSTFDGPDGLKNLLLNRPDDFVGTVTEKLLTFALGRNLEYYDMPSVRSIVRTAAEDNYSWSSIILGVIKSTPFQMRRTEL
;
A
#
# COMPACT_ATOMS: atom_id res chain seq x y z
N SER A 1 -24.74 20.77 -1.23
CA SER A 1 -23.51 21.55 -0.96
C SER A 1 -23.34 21.64 0.53
N ILE A 2 -22.15 21.38 1.05
CA ILE A 2 -21.82 21.67 2.46
C ILE A 2 -21.26 23.08 2.46
N GLN A 3 -21.93 23.99 3.16
CA GLN A 3 -21.49 25.36 3.33
C GLN A 3 -20.97 25.46 4.76
N ILE A 4 -19.64 25.60 4.90
CA ILE A 4 -18.99 25.79 6.18
C ILE A 4 -18.91 27.29 6.42
N GLU A 5 -19.65 27.79 7.41
CA GLU A 5 -19.65 29.19 7.82
C GLU A 5 -19.10 29.30 9.24
N GLY A 6 -17.93 29.92 9.39
CA GLY A 6 -17.31 30.17 10.69
C GLY A 6 -15.79 30.33 10.61
N PRO A 7 -15.13 30.66 11.75
CA PRO A 7 -15.74 31.00 13.04
C PRO A 7 -16.39 32.41 13.03
N LEU A 8 -17.68 32.49 13.38
CA LEU A 8 -18.51 33.70 13.33
C LEU A 8 -18.17 34.74 14.43
N SER A 9 -17.35 34.37 15.42
CA SER A 9 -17.00 35.21 16.58
C SER A 9 -15.61 34.87 17.11
N ALA A 10 -14.60 34.78 16.23
CA ALA A 10 -13.23 34.55 16.66
C ALA A 10 -12.72 35.73 17.50
N THR A 11 -12.33 35.47 18.75
CA THR A 11 -11.72 36.46 19.67
C THR A 11 -10.19 36.44 19.63
N GLY A 12 -9.60 35.72 18.67
CA GLY A 12 -8.16 35.49 18.54
C GLY A 12 -7.86 34.06 18.06
N PRO A 13 -6.57 33.68 17.97
CA PRO A 13 -6.15 32.37 17.48
C PRO A 13 -6.53 31.19 18.40
N GLY A 14 -6.85 31.46 19.67
CA GLY A 14 -7.34 30.46 20.63
C GLY A 14 -6.31 29.41 21.04
N ASP A 15 -6.75 28.41 21.81
CA ASP A 15 -5.94 27.23 22.15
C ASP A 15 -6.43 26.05 21.29
N THR A 16 -5.66 25.70 20.26
CA THR A 16 -6.01 24.65 19.30
C THR A 16 -4.99 23.51 19.34
N PRO A 17 -5.36 22.28 18.93
CA PRO A 17 -4.42 21.17 18.84
C PRO A 17 -3.18 21.50 17.99
N SER A 18 -3.33 22.29 16.93
CA SER A 18 -2.20 22.73 16.10
C SER A 18 -1.29 23.69 16.83
N ARG A 19 -1.84 24.66 17.57
CA ARG A 19 -1.02 25.61 18.36
C ARG A 19 -0.23 24.90 19.45
N ARG A 20 -0.84 23.95 20.16
CA ARG A 20 -0.12 23.14 21.16
C ARG A 20 1.02 22.30 20.56
N ARG A 21 0.97 21.98 19.27
CA ARG A 21 2.06 21.30 18.55
C ARG A 21 3.15 22.26 18.07
N ILE A 22 2.80 23.50 17.78
CA ILE A 22 3.74 24.52 17.29
C ILE A 22 4.47 25.19 18.45
N PHE A 23 3.74 25.65 19.46
CA PHE A 23 4.28 26.45 20.55
C PHE A 23 4.72 25.55 21.71
N SER A 24 5.95 25.01 21.62
CA SER A 24 6.61 24.28 22.72
C SER A 24 6.97 25.18 23.91
N CYS A 25 7.18 26.47 23.64
CA CYS A 25 7.41 27.51 24.62
C CYS A 25 6.32 28.60 24.55
N SER A 26 6.07 29.30 25.65
CA SER A 26 5.19 30.48 25.70
C SER A 26 5.86 31.58 26.54
N PRO A 27 6.22 32.73 25.93
CA PRO A 27 6.94 33.79 26.63
C PRO A 27 5.99 34.53 27.58
N THR A 28 6.47 34.90 28.77
CA THR A 28 5.67 35.67 29.73
C THR A 28 5.81 37.18 29.57
N ASN A 29 6.85 37.62 28.86
CA ASN A 29 7.17 39.01 28.56
C ASN A 29 8.03 39.10 27.28
N SER A 30 8.19 40.31 26.74
CA SER A 30 8.89 40.56 25.48
C SER A 30 10.37 40.18 25.48
N ASP A 31 11.03 40.19 26.65
CA ASP A 31 12.46 39.88 26.74
C ASP A 31 12.73 38.36 26.57
N GLU A 32 11.72 37.52 26.85
CA GLU A 32 11.76 36.07 26.69
C GLU A 32 11.43 35.61 25.27
N GLU A 33 10.76 36.45 24.48
CA GLU A 33 10.27 36.11 23.13
C GLU A 33 11.37 35.57 22.20
N PRO A 34 12.55 36.20 22.04
CA PRO A 34 13.56 35.69 21.11
C PRO A 34 14.08 34.29 21.47
N ALA A 35 14.24 34.02 22.76
CA ALA A 35 14.68 32.71 23.24
C ALA A 35 13.60 31.65 23.01
N CYS A 36 12.34 32.01 23.30
CA CYS A 36 11.18 31.15 23.12
C CYS A 36 10.92 30.83 21.63
N ALA A 37 11.02 31.82 20.76
CA ALA A 37 10.91 31.63 19.31
C ALA A 37 12.01 30.71 18.78
N ARG A 38 13.23 30.89 19.27
CA ARG A 38 14.36 30.05 18.89
C ARG A 38 14.14 28.59 19.28
N GLU A 39 13.60 28.31 20.46
CA GLU A 39 13.25 26.95 20.91
C GLU A 39 12.18 26.33 20.00
N ILE A 40 11.06 27.03 19.80
CA ILE A 40 9.96 26.60 18.93
C ILE A 40 10.45 26.27 17.52
N LEU A 41 11.21 27.18 16.92
CA LEU A 41 11.70 27.02 15.54
C LEU A 41 12.75 25.92 15.45
N SER A 42 13.51 25.68 16.53
CA SER A 42 14.46 24.57 16.61
C SER A 42 13.74 23.23 16.58
N ASP A 43 12.72 23.05 17.41
CA ASP A 43 11.95 21.81 17.47
C ASP A 43 11.25 21.52 16.14
N LEU A 44 10.64 22.54 15.55
CA LEU A 44 9.94 22.43 14.27
C LEU A 44 10.90 22.15 13.11
N ALA A 45 12.05 22.82 13.06
CA ALA A 45 13.04 22.62 12.01
C ALA A 45 13.70 21.23 12.09
N LYS A 46 13.98 20.73 13.30
CA LYS A 46 14.52 19.36 13.50
C LYS A 46 13.59 18.32 12.86
N LEU A 47 12.28 18.44 13.08
CA LEU A 47 11.28 17.55 12.48
C LEU A 47 11.12 17.78 10.97
N ALA A 48 10.96 19.04 10.55
CA ALA A 48 10.66 19.40 9.16
C ALA A 48 11.81 19.06 8.21
N TYR A 49 13.05 19.32 8.63
CA TYR A 49 14.25 19.02 7.84
C TYR A 49 14.79 17.62 8.10
N ARG A 50 14.21 16.89 9.07
CA ARG A 50 14.47 15.46 9.34
C ARG A 50 15.92 15.18 9.72
N ARG A 51 16.58 16.16 10.33
CA ARG A 51 18.00 16.09 10.70
C ARG A 51 18.29 17.01 11.89
N PRO A 52 19.44 16.82 12.56
CA PRO A 52 19.96 17.81 13.48
C PRO A 52 20.09 19.17 12.78
N ILE A 53 19.65 20.20 13.47
CA ILE A 53 19.67 21.60 13.02
C ILE A 53 20.99 22.27 13.39
N ASN A 54 21.46 23.17 12.54
CA ASN A 54 22.65 23.98 12.78
C ASN A 54 22.28 25.47 12.95
N GLU A 55 23.27 26.29 13.31
CA GLU A 55 23.04 27.73 13.56
C GLU A 55 22.51 28.47 12.33
N GLN A 56 22.92 28.07 11.12
CA GLN A 56 22.47 28.73 9.88
C GLN A 56 21.00 28.44 9.61
N ASP A 57 20.54 27.21 9.88
CA ASP A 57 19.12 26.84 9.75
C ASP A 57 18.26 27.76 10.63
N ILE A 58 18.69 27.97 11.88
CA ILE A 58 17.93 28.75 12.86
C ILE A 58 18.06 30.24 12.62
N ALA A 59 19.24 30.76 12.29
CA ALA A 59 19.43 32.16 11.95
C ALA A 59 18.51 32.57 10.79
N GLY A 60 18.44 31.74 9.74
CA GLY A 60 17.55 31.98 8.61
C GLY A 60 16.08 32.05 9.02
N LEU A 61 15.60 31.17 9.91
CA LEU A 61 14.21 31.21 10.40
C LEU A 61 13.96 32.41 11.34
N MET A 62 14.93 32.75 12.19
CA MET A 62 14.84 33.89 13.10
C MET A 62 14.77 35.23 12.35
N ASP A 63 15.39 35.34 11.16
CA ASP A 63 15.26 36.53 10.31
C ASP A 63 13.82 36.75 9.83
N PHE A 64 13.10 35.67 9.49
CA PHE A 64 11.67 35.76 9.12
C PHE A 64 10.79 36.00 10.34
N TYR A 65 11.12 35.38 11.48
CA TYR A 65 10.46 35.69 12.76
C TYR A 65 10.55 37.17 13.09
N ASN A 66 11.74 37.77 13.01
CA ASN A 66 11.94 39.18 13.32
C ASN A 66 11.15 40.10 12.38
N GLN A 67 11.00 39.73 11.10
CA GLN A 67 10.17 40.47 10.14
C GLN A 67 8.68 40.43 10.54
N GLY A 68 8.12 39.24 10.79
CA GLY A 68 6.72 39.11 11.19
C GLY A 68 6.43 39.73 12.57
N HIS A 69 7.37 39.62 13.51
CA HIS A 69 7.28 40.25 14.82
C HIS A 69 7.27 41.78 14.73
N GLN A 70 8.08 42.38 13.86
CA GLN A 70 8.04 43.83 13.61
C GLN A 70 6.75 44.29 12.95
N GLU A 71 6.10 43.42 12.18
CA GLU A 71 4.81 43.72 11.54
C GLU A 71 3.66 43.70 12.54
N SER A 72 3.69 42.79 13.54
CA SER A 72 2.64 42.72 14.55
C SER A 72 3.14 42.24 15.92
N ASP A 73 3.25 40.92 16.12
CA ASP A 73 3.46 40.29 17.42
C ASP A 73 4.25 38.98 17.32
N PHE A 74 4.51 38.35 18.48
CA PHE A 74 5.18 37.06 18.60
C PHE A 74 4.59 35.98 17.68
N ASP A 75 3.27 35.84 17.69
CA ASP A 75 2.55 34.85 16.89
C ASP A 75 2.75 35.07 15.38
N THR A 76 2.69 36.33 14.94
CA THR A 76 2.95 36.71 13.53
C THR A 76 4.39 36.43 13.14
N GLY A 77 5.35 36.65 14.06
CA GLY A 77 6.74 36.23 13.87
C GLY A 77 6.85 34.73 13.65
N ILE A 78 6.25 33.90 14.52
CA ILE A 78 6.26 32.44 14.38
C ILE A 78 5.59 32.01 13.06
N GLN A 79 4.50 32.68 12.66
CA GLN A 79 3.84 32.43 11.38
C GLN A 79 4.80 32.63 10.19
N PHE A 80 5.51 33.75 10.11
CA PHE A 80 6.43 34.02 8.99
C PHE A 80 7.58 33.00 8.92
N ALA A 81 8.13 32.64 10.08
CA ALA A 81 9.16 31.62 10.15
C ALA A 81 8.64 30.23 9.75
N LEU A 82 7.41 29.87 10.13
CA LEU A 82 6.73 28.64 9.70
C LEU A 82 6.51 28.62 8.18
N GLU A 83 6.04 29.73 7.60
CA GLU A 83 5.87 29.84 6.15
C GLU A 83 7.21 29.59 5.44
N ARG A 84 8.30 30.20 5.91
CA ARG A 84 9.64 29.99 5.36
C ARG A 84 10.10 28.52 5.48
N LEU A 85 9.83 27.89 6.62
CA LEU A 85 10.18 26.50 6.89
C LEU A 85 9.44 25.55 5.92
N LEU A 86 8.13 25.78 5.70
CA LEU A 86 7.29 24.95 4.84
C LEU A 86 7.54 25.12 3.34
N VAL A 87 8.21 26.20 2.91
CA VAL A 87 8.66 26.37 1.52
C VAL A 87 10.15 26.07 1.33
N SER A 88 10.84 25.61 2.38
CA SER A 88 12.26 25.29 2.29
C SER A 88 12.51 24.05 1.42
N PRO A 89 13.56 24.02 0.58
CA PRO A 89 13.96 22.82 -0.13
C PRO A 89 14.20 21.61 0.81
N ASP A 90 14.79 21.85 1.99
CA ASP A 90 15.00 20.82 3.01
C ASP A 90 13.70 20.20 3.55
N PHE A 91 12.59 20.94 3.49
CA PHE A 91 11.26 20.41 3.84
C PHE A 91 10.63 19.69 2.65
N LEU A 92 10.57 20.36 1.50
CA LEU A 92 9.87 19.90 0.29
C LEU A 92 10.49 18.65 -0.35
N PHE A 93 11.81 18.47 -0.22
CA PHE A 93 12.54 17.37 -0.84
C PHE A 93 13.24 16.49 0.20
N ARG A 94 13.26 15.18 -0.06
CA ARG A 94 14.15 14.23 0.64
C ARG A 94 15.48 14.22 -0.10
N ILE A 95 16.37 15.13 0.27
CA ILE A 95 17.67 15.29 -0.37
C ILE A 95 18.63 14.25 0.20
N GLU A 96 19.18 13.41 -0.67
CA GLU A 96 20.25 12.46 -0.36
C GLU A 96 21.49 12.92 -1.13
N GLN A 97 22.58 13.23 -0.44
CA GLN A 97 23.76 13.89 -1.05
C GLN A 97 24.89 12.90 -1.27
N ASP A 98 25.47 12.95 -2.47
CA ASP A 98 26.66 12.17 -2.76
C ASP A 98 27.85 12.67 -1.93
N PRO A 99 28.73 11.77 -1.44
CA PRO A 99 29.90 12.17 -0.68
C PRO A 99 30.77 13.12 -1.49
N VAL A 100 31.26 14.17 -0.83
CA VAL A 100 32.11 15.17 -1.47
C VAL A 100 33.36 14.50 -2.07
N ASN A 101 33.61 14.76 -3.35
CA ASN A 101 34.71 14.17 -4.14
C ASN A 101 34.58 12.66 -4.45
N ALA A 102 33.41 12.05 -4.26
CA ALA A 102 33.20 10.67 -4.72
C ALA A 102 33.27 10.58 -6.25
N GLN A 103 33.86 9.50 -6.77
CA GLN A 103 33.86 9.25 -8.21
C GLN A 103 32.47 8.80 -8.68
N PRO A 104 32.04 9.14 -9.90
CA PRO A 104 30.77 8.66 -10.44
C PRO A 104 30.66 7.13 -10.40
N GLY A 105 29.50 6.62 -9.98
CA GLY A 105 29.26 5.20 -9.87
C GLY A 105 29.85 4.53 -8.63
N THR A 106 30.40 5.29 -7.67
CA THR A 106 30.89 4.77 -6.39
C THR A 106 29.73 4.33 -5.51
N MET A 107 29.82 3.15 -4.92
CA MET A 107 28.87 2.68 -3.92
C MET A 107 29.24 3.22 -2.54
N TYR A 108 28.27 3.78 -1.81
CA TYR A 108 28.47 4.25 -0.44
C TYR A 108 27.26 3.93 0.43
N ALA A 109 27.50 3.77 1.73
CA ALA A 109 26.43 3.60 2.71
C ALA A 109 25.77 4.95 2.98
N ILE A 110 24.44 4.96 2.99
CA ILE A 110 23.68 6.17 3.36
C ILE A 110 23.97 6.55 4.82
N SER A 111 23.79 7.82 5.16
CA SER A 111 23.90 8.35 6.53
C SER A 111 22.75 7.87 7.43
N ASP A 112 22.88 8.06 8.75
CA ASP A 112 21.79 7.74 9.69
C ASP A 112 20.58 8.65 9.47
N ILE A 113 20.82 9.90 9.04
CA ILE A 113 19.78 10.87 8.65
C ILE A 113 18.97 10.33 7.47
N GLU A 114 19.65 9.89 6.41
CA GLU A 114 19.01 9.34 5.23
C GLU A 114 18.28 8.03 5.55
N LEU A 115 18.86 7.16 6.39
CA LEU A 115 18.20 5.94 6.83
C LEU A 115 16.91 6.23 7.62
N ALA A 116 16.93 7.17 8.58
CA ALA A 116 15.75 7.57 9.32
C ALA A 116 14.64 8.11 8.41
N SER A 117 15.01 8.94 7.42
CA SER A 117 14.10 9.46 6.41
C SER A 117 13.52 8.33 5.54
N ARG A 118 14.34 7.38 5.09
CA ARG A 118 13.84 6.21 4.33
C ARG A 118 12.87 5.37 5.16
N LEU A 119 13.20 5.08 6.41
CA LEU A 119 12.33 4.33 7.33
C LEU A 119 10.99 5.02 7.54
N SER A 120 10.98 6.32 7.83
CA SER A 120 9.74 7.04 8.16
C SER A 120 8.79 7.11 6.96
N PHE A 121 9.32 7.33 5.75
CA PHE A 121 8.48 7.37 4.56
C PHE A 121 8.07 5.99 4.06
N PHE A 122 8.92 4.97 4.25
CA PHE A 122 8.56 3.60 3.92
C PHE A 122 7.45 3.09 4.84
N LEU A 123 7.58 3.24 6.16
CA LEU A 123 6.68 2.62 7.13
C LEU A 123 5.49 3.51 7.54
N TRP A 124 5.65 4.84 7.53
CA TRP A 124 4.62 5.78 7.98
C TRP A 124 4.13 6.75 6.91
N SER A 125 4.77 6.79 5.73
CA SER A 125 4.51 7.82 4.71
C SER A 125 4.55 9.25 5.30
N SER A 126 5.41 9.46 6.30
CA SER A 126 5.46 10.69 7.09
C SER A 126 6.89 10.98 7.58
N LEU A 127 7.03 12.08 8.33
CA LEU A 127 8.29 12.50 8.94
C LEU A 127 8.73 11.50 10.04
N PRO A 128 10.04 11.33 10.27
CA PRO A 128 10.55 10.63 11.45
C PRO A 128 10.10 11.35 12.72
N ASP A 129 9.86 10.60 13.79
CA ASP A 129 9.59 11.19 15.09
C ASP A 129 10.86 11.50 15.87
N ALA A 130 10.69 12.16 17.03
CA ALA A 130 11.78 12.55 17.90
C ALA A 130 12.65 11.35 18.31
N GLU A 131 12.05 10.22 18.67
CA GLU A 131 12.80 9.03 19.07
C GLU A 131 13.74 8.52 17.97
N LEU A 132 13.26 8.46 16.73
CA LEU A 132 14.07 8.06 15.58
C LEU A 132 15.18 9.08 15.29
N LEU A 133 14.89 10.38 15.38
CA LEU A 133 15.90 11.44 15.22
C LEU A 133 16.94 11.45 16.34
N ASP A 134 16.56 11.10 17.57
CA ASP A 134 17.48 10.99 18.70
C ASP A 134 18.41 9.78 18.55
N ALA A 135 17.96 8.70 17.89
CA ALA A 135 18.84 7.59 17.51
C ALA A 135 19.86 7.99 16.43
N VAL A 136 19.47 8.88 15.51
CA VAL A 136 20.38 9.48 14.52
C VAL A 136 21.43 10.36 15.20
N GLU A 137 21.03 11.22 16.13
CA GLU A 137 21.95 12.11 16.88
C GLU A 137 22.98 11.33 17.69
N ARG A 138 22.58 10.17 18.23
CA ARG A 138 23.47 9.26 18.96
C ARG A 138 24.36 8.40 18.05
N GLY A 139 24.13 8.41 16.74
CA GLY A 139 24.84 7.56 15.78
C GLY A 139 24.63 6.06 16.03
N SER A 140 23.48 5.70 16.61
CA SER A 140 23.16 4.32 17.00
C SER A 140 22.18 3.64 16.05
N LEU A 141 21.54 4.37 15.14
CA LEU A 141 20.43 3.85 14.32
C LEU A 141 20.84 2.64 13.46
N LYS A 142 22.07 2.63 12.93
CA LYS A 142 22.57 1.51 12.10
C LYS A 142 23.02 0.28 12.89
N GLN A 143 23.03 0.35 14.22
CA GLN A 143 23.33 -0.83 15.02
C GLN A 143 22.17 -1.81 14.88
N THR A 144 22.45 -3.07 14.53
CA THR A 144 21.43 -4.07 14.16
C THR A 144 20.27 -4.15 15.15
N ALA A 145 20.57 -4.25 16.45
CA ALA A 145 19.54 -4.33 17.48
C ALA A 145 18.70 -3.04 17.57
N GLN A 146 19.32 -1.86 17.44
CA GLN A 146 18.61 -0.59 17.49
C GLN A 146 17.72 -0.38 16.26
N LEU A 147 18.19 -0.80 15.08
CA LEU A 147 17.44 -0.73 13.84
C LEU A 147 16.18 -1.61 13.93
N GLU A 148 16.34 -2.86 14.36
CA GLU A 148 15.22 -3.79 14.52
C GLU A 148 14.19 -3.28 15.52
N GLU A 149 14.65 -2.78 16.68
CA GLU A 149 13.77 -2.19 17.69
C GLU A 149 12.96 -1.01 17.12
N GLN A 150 13.61 -0.10 16.39
CA GLN A 150 12.92 1.03 15.78
C GLN A 150 11.91 0.57 14.73
N VAL A 151 12.25 -0.40 13.88
CA VAL A 151 11.31 -0.94 12.88
C VAL A 151 10.09 -1.57 13.54
N HIS A 152 10.28 -2.40 14.57
CA HIS A 152 9.17 -3.04 15.29
C HIS A 152 8.26 -2.00 15.96
N ARG A 153 8.86 -1.01 16.64
CA ARG A 153 8.13 0.12 17.24
C ARG A 153 7.32 0.87 16.19
N MET A 154 7.93 1.17 15.05
CA MET A 154 7.28 1.91 13.96
C MET A 154 6.11 1.13 13.37
N MET A 155 6.26 -0.18 13.14
CA MET A 155 5.19 -1.03 12.63
C MET A 155 4.02 -1.21 13.62
N ALA A 156 4.27 -1.09 14.93
CA ALA A 156 3.22 -1.14 15.95
C ALA A 156 2.43 0.18 16.07
N ASP A 157 3.01 1.31 15.65
CA ASP A 157 2.40 2.65 15.73
C ASP A 157 1.20 2.78 14.77
N ALA A 158 0.19 3.58 15.15
CA ALA A 158 -0.98 3.83 14.31
C ALA A 158 -0.64 4.49 12.97
N ARG A 159 0.49 5.20 12.86
CA ARG A 159 0.96 5.76 11.60
C ARG A 159 1.31 4.70 10.55
N ALA A 160 1.54 3.45 10.96
CA ALA A 160 1.74 2.34 10.03
C ALA A 160 0.48 2.01 9.21
N ASP A 161 -0.70 2.50 9.61
CA ASP A 161 -1.91 2.40 8.78
C ASP A 161 -1.70 3.03 7.39
N ALA A 162 -0.87 4.08 7.30
CA ALA A 162 -0.50 4.69 6.03
C ALA A 162 0.30 3.75 5.13
N PHE A 163 1.10 2.81 5.68
CA PHE A 163 1.75 1.78 4.87
C PHE A 163 0.72 0.90 4.16
N ILE A 164 -0.35 0.52 4.86
CA ILE A 164 -1.44 -0.30 4.27
C ILE A 164 -2.14 0.50 3.17
N GLU A 165 -2.57 1.72 3.44
CA GLU A 165 -3.25 2.57 2.46
C GLU A 165 -2.40 2.87 1.21
N ASN A 166 -1.07 2.96 1.39
CA ASN A 166 -0.14 3.28 0.32
C ASN A 166 0.36 2.06 -0.43
N PHE A 167 1.02 1.14 0.24
CA PHE A 167 1.60 -0.04 -0.40
C PHE A 167 0.51 -1.00 -0.89
N VAL A 168 -0.36 -1.47 -0.01
CA VAL A 168 -1.41 -2.46 -0.34
C VAL A 168 -2.40 -1.87 -1.33
N GLY A 169 -2.77 -0.59 -1.15
CA GLY A 169 -3.65 0.12 -2.07
C GLY A 169 -3.13 0.17 -3.51
N GLN A 170 -1.81 0.21 -3.70
CA GLN A 170 -1.17 0.14 -5.02
C GLN A 170 -0.95 -1.29 -5.50
N TRP A 171 -0.40 -2.16 -4.64
CA TRP A 171 -0.11 -3.56 -4.98
C TRP A 171 -1.36 -4.35 -5.38
N LEU A 172 -2.45 -4.19 -4.63
CA LEU A 172 -3.71 -4.90 -4.87
C LEU A 172 -4.72 -4.07 -5.69
N TYR A 173 -4.29 -2.93 -6.24
CA TYR A 173 -5.12 -1.99 -7.00
C TYR A 173 -6.38 -1.47 -6.28
N LEU A 174 -6.42 -1.51 -4.94
CA LEU A 174 -7.60 -1.11 -4.18
C LEU A 174 -7.99 0.36 -4.40
N ARG A 175 -7.02 1.22 -4.73
CA ARG A 175 -7.26 2.63 -5.09
C ARG A 175 -8.13 2.81 -6.34
N ASN A 176 -8.16 1.80 -7.21
CA ASN A 176 -8.95 1.85 -8.43
C ASN A 176 -10.44 1.61 -8.15
N LEU A 177 -10.81 1.10 -6.97
CA LEU A 177 -12.19 0.81 -6.63
C LEU A 177 -13.08 2.04 -6.79
N ASP A 178 -12.65 3.23 -6.37
CA ASP A 178 -13.46 4.46 -6.47
C ASP A 178 -13.84 4.84 -7.92
N GLY A 179 -13.09 4.35 -8.91
CA GLY A 179 -13.33 4.59 -10.33
C GLY A 179 -14.23 3.56 -11.02
N ILE A 180 -14.62 2.47 -10.33
CA ILE A 180 -15.38 1.36 -10.95
C ILE A 180 -16.86 1.51 -10.63
N TYR A 181 -17.72 1.57 -11.64
CA TYR A 181 -19.16 1.74 -11.47
C TYR A 181 -19.90 0.52 -12.04
N PRO A 182 -20.21 -0.51 -11.23
CA PRO A 182 -20.98 -1.66 -11.69
C PRO A 182 -22.29 -1.23 -12.35
N ASP A 183 -22.66 -1.92 -13.43
CA ASP A 183 -23.91 -1.66 -14.15
C ASP A 183 -25.11 -1.92 -13.21
N PRO A 184 -25.90 -0.89 -12.86
CA PRO A 184 -26.99 -1.03 -11.89
C PRO A 184 -28.11 -1.96 -12.38
N ALA A 185 -28.24 -2.20 -13.69
CA ALA A 185 -29.19 -3.16 -14.23
C ALA A 185 -28.74 -4.60 -13.99
N ARG A 186 -27.43 -4.86 -13.92
CA ARG A 186 -26.84 -6.18 -13.70
C ARG A 186 -26.54 -6.46 -12.23
N PHE A 187 -26.17 -5.43 -11.47
CA PHE A 187 -25.76 -5.52 -10.07
C PHE A 187 -26.56 -4.53 -9.21
N PRO A 188 -27.90 -4.67 -9.13
CA PRO A 188 -28.77 -3.74 -8.40
C PRO A 188 -28.50 -3.73 -6.89
N GLU A 189 -27.86 -4.76 -6.35
CA GLU A 189 -27.45 -4.80 -4.94
C GLU A 189 -26.19 -4.00 -4.63
N PHE A 190 -25.48 -3.49 -5.65
CA PHE A 190 -24.24 -2.73 -5.43
C PHE A 190 -24.55 -1.30 -4.97
N ASP A 191 -23.85 -0.84 -3.93
CA ASP A 191 -23.91 0.54 -3.43
C ASP A 191 -22.54 0.99 -2.89
N GLU A 192 -22.40 2.29 -2.63
CA GLU A 192 -21.15 2.85 -2.10
C GLU A 192 -20.80 2.32 -0.70
N ASN A 193 -21.80 1.88 0.09
CA ASN A 193 -21.54 1.22 1.37
C ASN A 193 -20.83 -0.12 1.18
N LEU A 194 -21.20 -0.89 0.15
CA LEU A 194 -20.52 -2.15 -0.19
C LEU A 194 -19.10 -1.90 -0.71
N ARG A 195 -18.90 -0.89 -1.56
CA ARG A 195 -17.54 -0.50 -2.00
C ARG A 195 -16.62 -0.19 -0.81
N ASN A 196 -17.09 0.67 0.09
CA ASN A 196 -16.37 1.02 1.31
C ASN A 196 -16.12 -0.22 2.18
N ALA A 197 -17.06 -1.17 2.18
CA ALA A 197 -16.89 -2.41 2.93
C ALA A 197 -15.84 -3.35 2.35
N PHE A 198 -15.75 -3.48 1.03
CA PHE A 198 -14.67 -4.22 0.36
C PHE A 198 -13.28 -3.63 0.64
N GLN A 199 -13.16 -2.30 0.57
CA GLN A 199 -11.92 -1.60 0.89
C GLN A 199 -11.53 -1.86 2.35
N ARG A 200 -12.48 -1.71 3.28
CA ARG A 200 -12.21 -1.85 4.71
C ARG A 200 -11.93 -3.28 5.14
N GLU A 201 -12.59 -4.28 4.54
CA GLU A 201 -12.29 -5.71 4.73
C GLU A 201 -10.81 -5.97 4.44
N THR A 202 -10.35 -5.57 3.24
CA THR A 202 -8.98 -5.86 2.80
C THR A 202 -7.96 -5.11 3.65
N ALA A 203 -8.23 -3.85 3.99
CA ALA A 203 -7.35 -3.08 4.86
C ALA A 203 -7.23 -3.70 6.26
N LEU A 204 -8.34 -4.09 6.88
CA LEU A 204 -8.33 -4.73 8.21
C LEU A 204 -7.66 -6.11 8.18
N PHE A 205 -7.86 -6.88 7.11
CA PHE A 205 -7.19 -8.15 6.92
C PHE A 205 -5.67 -7.97 6.90
N ILE A 206 -5.14 -7.06 6.08
CA ILE A 206 -3.69 -6.82 6.04
C ILE A 206 -3.16 -6.20 7.34
N ASP A 207 -3.93 -5.31 7.97
CA ASP A 207 -3.55 -4.75 9.28
C ASP A 207 -3.36 -5.85 10.33
N ASP A 208 -4.32 -6.78 10.45
CA ASP A 208 -4.25 -7.90 11.37
C ASP A 208 -3.06 -8.83 11.07
N GLN A 209 -2.79 -9.08 9.78
CA GLN A 209 -1.65 -9.88 9.34
C GLN A 209 -0.30 -9.28 9.75
N ILE A 210 -0.13 -7.97 9.53
CA ILE A 210 1.10 -7.25 9.87
C ILE A 210 1.26 -7.13 11.38
N ARG A 211 0.21 -6.73 12.10
CA ARG A 211 0.26 -6.53 13.56
C ARG A 211 0.45 -7.84 14.34
N SER A 212 -0.02 -8.96 13.79
CA SER A 212 0.17 -10.30 14.36
C SER A 212 1.46 -10.97 13.90
N ASP A 213 2.22 -10.33 13.01
CA ASP A 213 3.42 -10.88 12.37
C ASP A 213 3.20 -12.25 11.72
N ASN A 214 2.05 -12.41 11.05
CA ASN A 214 1.67 -13.66 10.41
C ASN A 214 2.56 -13.94 9.19
N SER A 215 2.57 -15.20 8.75
CA SER A 215 3.20 -15.60 7.50
C SER A 215 2.52 -14.91 6.32
N LEU A 216 3.29 -14.43 5.34
CA LEU A 216 2.74 -13.96 4.07
C LEU A 216 1.87 -15.02 3.39
N LEU A 217 2.15 -16.31 3.58
CA LEU A 217 1.34 -17.39 2.99
C LEU A 217 -0.11 -17.39 3.50
N GLU A 218 -0.37 -16.80 4.67
CA GLU A 218 -1.72 -16.65 5.23
C GLU A 218 -2.58 -15.66 4.44
N LEU A 219 -1.96 -14.77 3.65
CA LEU A 219 -2.69 -13.98 2.65
C LEU A 219 -3.44 -14.84 1.64
N LEU A 220 -3.03 -16.10 1.44
CA LEU A 220 -3.72 -17.07 0.63
C LEU A 220 -4.49 -18.07 1.50
N SER A 221 -3.92 -18.48 2.63
CA SER A 221 -4.45 -19.58 3.42
C SER A 221 -5.52 -19.24 4.44
N ALA A 222 -5.68 -17.96 4.83
CA ALA A 222 -6.60 -17.54 5.89
C ALA A 222 -8.02 -18.10 5.74
N ASP A 223 -8.57 -18.57 6.85
CA ASP A 223 -9.92 -19.10 7.04
C ASP A 223 -10.83 -18.12 7.80
N TYR A 224 -10.51 -16.83 7.72
CA TYR A 224 -11.28 -15.76 8.35
C TYR A 224 -11.31 -14.51 7.46
N THR A 225 -12.23 -13.61 7.78
CA THR A 225 -12.30 -12.27 7.18
C THR A 225 -12.82 -11.24 8.18
N PHE A 226 -12.84 -9.96 7.78
CA PHE A 226 -13.40 -8.85 8.53
C PHE A 226 -14.68 -8.33 7.87
N VAL A 227 -15.82 -8.49 8.54
CA VAL A 227 -17.12 -8.04 8.01
C VAL A 227 -17.88 -7.14 8.98
N ASN A 228 -18.59 -6.17 8.41
CA ASN A 228 -19.74 -5.52 9.05
C ASN A 228 -21.05 -6.14 8.50
N GLU A 229 -22.21 -5.67 8.96
CA GLU A 229 -23.50 -6.22 8.50
C GLU A 229 -23.70 -6.14 6.99
N ARG A 230 -23.34 -5.01 6.35
CA ARG A 230 -23.52 -4.81 4.92
C ARG A 230 -22.75 -5.84 4.07
N LEU A 231 -21.51 -6.12 4.46
CA LEU A 231 -20.65 -7.08 3.78
C LEU A 231 -21.03 -8.53 4.12
N ALA A 232 -21.38 -8.79 5.39
CA ALA A 232 -21.85 -10.10 5.82
C ALA A 232 -23.11 -10.53 5.05
N GLN A 233 -24.07 -9.61 4.82
CA GLN A 233 -25.23 -9.87 3.97
C GLN A 233 -24.84 -10.18 2.52
N HIS A 234 -23.85 -9.47 1.96
CA HIS A 234 -23.35 -9.72 0.61
C HIS A 234 -22.68 -11.09 0.47
N TYR A 235 -22.01 -11.55 1.53
CA TYR A 235 -21.33 -12.85 1.59
C TYR A 235 -22.17 -13.98 2.17
N ASN A 236 -23.43 -13.73 2.54
CA ASN A 236 -24.30 -14.69 3.23
C ASN A 236 -23.74 -15.21 4.57
N ILE A 237 -22.97 -14.39 5.30
CA ILE A 237 -22.45 -14.71 6.63
C ILE A 237 -23.51 -14.33 7.69
N PRO A 238 -24.13 -15.28 8.40
CA PRO A 238 -25.20 -14.99 9.35
C PRO A 238 -24.66 -14.39 10.66
N GLY A 239 -25.56 -13.78 11.45
CA GLY A 239 -25.28 -13.38 12.83
C GLY A 239 -24.47 -12.09 13.02
N ILE A 240 -24.22 -11.32 11.95
CA ILE A 240 -23.49 -10.05 12.01
C ILE A 240 -24.45 -8.87 11.86
N TYR A 241 -24.42 -7.95 12.83
CA TYR A 241 -25.31 -6.78 12.88
C TYR A 241 -24.53 -5.48 13.13
N GLY A 242 -24.98 -4.38 12.53
CA GLY A 242 -24.41 -3.04 12.67
C GLY A 242 -23.14 -2.79 11.84
N SER A 243 -22.68 -1.54 11.88
CA SER A 243 -21.60 -1.01 11.05
C SER A 243 -20.18 -1.38 11.49
N ARG A 244 -20.00 -1.92 12.71
CA ARG A 244 -18.69 -2.31 13.24
C ARG A 244 -18.19 -3.59 12.58
N TYR A 245 -16.94 -3.58 12.13
CA TYR A 245 -16.26 -4.76 11.59
C TYR A 245 -15.87 -5.74 12.69
N ARG A 246 -15.93 -7.03 12.36
CA ARG A 246 -15.58 -8.14 13.24
C ARG A 246 -14.76 -9.14 12.44
N LYS A 247 -13.68 -9.66 13.04
CA LYS A 247 -13.00 -10.86 12.56
C LYS A 247 -13.94 -12.05 12.75
N VAL A 248 -14.23 -12.78 11.69
CA VAL A 248 -15.12 -13.95 11.69
C VAL A 248 -14.41 -15.11 11.02
N ASN A 249 -14.50 -16.29 11.61
CA ASN A 249 -14.03 -17.51 10.97
C ASN A 249 -15.04 -17.92 9.90
N LEU A 250 -14.54 -18.45 8.80
CA LEU A 250 -15.29 -18.92 7.65
C LEU A 250 -15.49 -20.43 7.78
N GLU A 251 -16.72 -20.89 7.55
CA GLU A 251 -17.10 -22.30 7.67
C GLU A 251 -17.02 -23.06 6.34
N ASP A 252 -16.95 -22.33 5.22
CA ASP A 252 -16.84 -22.87 3.86
C ASP A 252 -15.55 -22.41 3.15
N ASP A 253 -15.32 -22.99 1.98
CA ASP A 253 -14.21 -22.72 1.07
C ASP A 253 -14.55 -21.64 0.02
N GLN A 254 -15.72 -21.01 0.10
CA GLN A 254 -16.14 -19.97 -0.85
C GLN A 254 -15.45 -18.62 -0.58
N ARG A 255 -14.75 -18.51 0.55
CA ARG A 255 -14.03 -17.32 0.98
C ARG A 255 -12.78 -17.76 1.72
N GLY A 256 -11.83 -16.84 1.86
CA GLY A 256 -10.60 -17.08 2.58
C GLY A 256 -9.41 -16.53 1.82
N GLY A 257 -8.51 -15.88 2.54
CA GLY A 257 -7.41 -15.11 1.96
C GLY A 257 -7.87 -14.04 0.96
N LEU A 258 -6.89 -13.44 0.30
CA LEU A 258 -7.08 -12.33 -0.63
C LEU A 258 -7.97 -12.68 -1.81
N LEU A 259 -7.84 -13.88 -2.37
CA LEU A 259 -8.62 -14.32 -3.54
C LEU A 259 -10.11 -14.53 -3.23
N GLY A 260 -10.50 -14.52 -1.95
CA GLY A 260 -11.89 -14.50 -1.53
C GLY A 260 -12.49 -13.10 -1.40
N HIS A 261 -11.71 -12.02 -1.47
CA HIS A 261 -12.20 -10.67 -1.20
C HIS A 261 -12.96 -10.06 -2.40
N GLY A 262 -14.07 -9.38 -2.10
CA GLY A 262 -14.89 -8.70 -3.11
C GLY A 262 -14.17 -7.53 -3.78
N SER A 263 -13.27 -6.87 -3.05
CA SER A 263 -12.38 -5.84 -3.59
C SER A 263 -11.58 -6.35 -4.78
N LEU A 264 -10.93 -7.52 -4.64
CA LEU A 264 -10.12 -8.13 -5.70
C LEU A 264 -10.96 -8.59 -6.87
N MET A 265 -12.12 -9.20 -6.60
CA MET A 265 -13.04 -9.61 -7.66
C MET A 265 -13.53 -8.41 -8.50
N MET A 266 -13.74 -7.27 -7.85
CA MET A 266 -14.22 -6.05 -8.49
C MET A 266 -13.13 -5.34 -9.30
N VAL A 267 -11.92 -5.14 -8.76
CA VAL A 267 -10.82 -4.48 -9.50
C VAL A 267 -10.30 -5.30 -10.68
N THR A 268 -10.60 -6.60 -10.71
CA THR A 268 -10.24 -7.51 -11.80
C THR A 268 -11.42 -7.84 -12.73
N SER A 269 -12.49 -7.05 -12.70
CA SER A 269 -13.68 -7.23 -13.53
C SER A 269 -14.02 -5.96 -14.33
N TYR A 270 -14.87 -6.10 -15.33
CA TYR A 270 -15.50 -4.95 -15.98
C TYR A 270 -16.78 -4.55 -15.21
N PRO A 271 -17.24 -3.30 -15.34
CA PRO A 271 -18.52 -2.84 -14.77
C PRO A 271 -19.73 -3.74 -15.00
N ASN A 272 -19.78 -4.43 -16.15
CA ASN A 272 -20.93 -5.21 -16.57
C ASN A 272 -20.71 -6.74 -16.54
N ARG A 273 -19.48 -7.22 -16.28
CA ARG A 273 -19.16 -8.66 -16.33
C ARG A 273 -17.83 -8.99 -15.65
N THR A 274 -17.65 -10.27 -15.33
CA THR A 274 -16.35 -10.83 -14.93
C THR A 274 -15.34 -10.79 -16.08
N SER A 275 -14.06 -10.92 -15.75
CA SER A 275 -12.98 -11.00 -16.75
C SER A 275 -11.91 -12.01 -16.32
N PRO A 276 -11.96 -13.26 -16.84
CA PRO A 276 -10.91 -14.25 -16.61
C PRO A 276 -9.53 -13.73 -17.01
N VAL A 277 -9.45 -12.90 -18.05
CA VAL A 277 -8.20 -12.31 -18.52
C VAL A 277 -7.60 -11.36 -17.48
N LEU A 278 -8.40 -10.43 -16.93
CA LEU A 278 -7.92 -9.48 -15.93
C LEU A 278 -7.60 -10.16 -14.60
N ARG A 279 -8.40 -11.17 -14.21
CA ARG A 279 -8.14 -12.00 -13.02
C ARG A 279 -6.84 -12.79 -13.15
N GLY A 280 -6.65 -13.48 -14.28
CA GLY A 280 -5.42 -14.22 -14.57
C GLY A 280 -4.21 -13.31 -14.64
N LYS A 281 -4.32 -12.17 -15.33
CA LYS A 281 -3.27 -11.13 -15.36
C LYS A 281 -2.91 -10.68 -13.95
N PHE A 282 -3.90 -10.36 -13.11
CA PHE A 282 -3.68 -9.91 -11.74
C PHE A 282 -2.86 -10.94 -10.94
N VAL A 283 -3.25 -12.21 -10.98
CA VAL A 283 -2.52 -13.27 -10.26
C VAL A 283 -1.09 -13.41 -10.79
N LEU A 284 -0.89 -13.45 -12.11
CA LEU A 284 0.44 -13.56 -12.71
C LEU A 284 1.35 -12.37 -12.36
N GLU A 285 0.82 -11.15 -12.42
CA GLU A 285 1.59 -9.92 -12.23
C GLU A 285 1.81 -9.57 -10.75
N ASN A 286 0.81 -9.77 -9.90
CA ASN A 286 0.82 -9.31 -8.51
C ASN A 286 1.11 -10.42 -7.50
N LEU A 287 0.93 -11.70 -7.87
CA LEU A 287 1.17 -12.83 -6.98
C LEU A 287 2.24 -13.81 -7.48
N LEU A 288 2.62 -13.83 -8.77
CA LEU A 288 3.60 -14.78 -9.31
C LEU A 288 4.81 -14.14 -10.02
N GLY A 289 4.83 -12.81 -10.18
CA GLY A 289 6.00 -12.10 -10.71
C GLY A 289 6.29 -12.37 -12.19
N GLY A 290 5.29 -12.84 -12.93
CA GLY A 290 5.38 -13.18 -14.35
C GLY A 290 4.33 -12.45 -15.19
N PRO A 291 4.39 -11.10 -15.29
CA PRO A 291 3.36 -10.34 -15.99
C PRO A 291 3.21 -10.81 -17.44
N PRO A 292 1.97 -10.97 -17.94
CA PRO A 292 1.74 -11.28 -19.35
C PRO A 292 2.22 -10.11 -20.23
N PRO A 293 2.57 -10.35 -21.51
CA PRO A 293 2.93 -9.28 -22.42
C PRO A 293 1.75 -8.33 -22.64
N GLU A 294 2.06 -7.08 -23.00
CA GLU A 294 1.04 -6.10 -23.38
C GLU A 294 0.16 -6.65 -24.52
N PRO A 295 -1.15 -6.36 -24.49
CA PRO A 295 -2.04 -6.86 -25.51
C PRO A 295 -1.74 -6.20 -26.88
N PRO A 296 -2.05 -6.88 -27.99
CA PRO A 296 -1.91 -6.30 -29.31
C PRO A 296 -2.83 -5.07 -29.50
N PRO A 297 -2.44 -4.10 -30.34
CA PRO A 297 -3.32 -2.96 -30.65
C PRO A 297 -4.61 -3.44 -31.34
N ASN A 298 -5.72 -2.73 -31.10
CA ASN A 298 -7.04 -2.97 -31.71
C ASN A 298 -7.67 -4.35 -31.41
N ILE A 299 -7.67 -4.77 -30.13
CA ILE A 299 -8.41 -5.97 -29.70
C ILE A 299 -9.91 -5.75 -29.95
N PRO A 300 -10.60 -6.67 -30.66
CA PRO A 300 -12.04 -6.58 -30.83
C PRO A 300 -12.77 -6.73 -29.48
N ALA A 301 -13.98 -6.19 -29.39
CA ALA A 301 -14.84 -6.45 -28.24
C ALA A 301 -15.13 -7.96 -28.14
N LEU A 302 -15.34 -8.44 -26.91
CA LEU A 302 -15.73 -9.82 -26.68
C LEU A 302 -17.21 -10.02 -27.03
N GLU A 303 -17.50 -11.01 -27.88
CA GLU A 303 -18.86 -11.46 -28.13
C GLU A 303 -19.39 -12.24 -26.93
N GLU A 304 -20.46 -11.73 -26.32
CA GLU A 304 -21.12 -12.35 -25.15
C GLU A 304 -22.28 -13.27 -25.53
N THR A 305 -22.63 -13.32 -26.82
CA THR A 305 -23.69 -14.16 -27.36
C THR A 305 -23.19 -14.95 -28.57
N ASN A 306 -23.74 -16.14 -28.79
CA ASN A 306 -23.53 -16.87 -30.04
C ASN A 306 -24.40 -16.31 -31.18
N GLU A 307 -24.28 -16.89 -32.38
CA GLU A 307 -25.06 -16.51 -33.57
C GLU A 307 -26.58 -16.61 -33.37
N ASP A 308 -27.05 -17.48 -32.48
CA ASP A 308 -28.46 -17.66 -32.13
C ASP A 308 -28.98 -16.68 -31.07
N GLY A 309 -28.11 -15.78 -30.56
CA GLY A 309 -28.43 -14.82 -29.50
C GLY A 309 -28.44 -15.42 -28.09
N ARG A 310 -27.98 -16.66 -27.90
CA ARG A 310 -27.80 -17.28 -26.59
C ARG A 310 -26.62 -16.65 -25.87
N VAL A 311 -26.82 -16.25 -24.61
CA VAL A 311 -25.73 -15.79 -23.73
C VAL A 311 -24.72 -16.91 -23.51
N LEU A 312 -23.45 -16.58 -23.69
CA LEU A 312 -22.33 -17.49 -23.49
C LEU A 312 -21.83 -17.41 -22.05
N THR A 313 -21.29 -18.53 -21.54
CA THR A 313 -20.41 -18.48 -20.38
C THR A 313 -19.10 -17.77 -20.75
N MET A 314 -18.38 -17.24 -19.77
CA MET A 314 -17.07 -16.63 -20.04
C MET A 314 -16.08 -17.64 -20.63
N ARG A 315 -16.19 -18.93 -20.28
CA ARG A 315 -15.39 -20.00 -20.87
C ARG A 315 -15.70 -20.21 -22.35
N GLU A 316 -16.98 -20.28 -22.73
CA GLU A 316 -17.40 -20.37 -24.13
C GLU A 316 -16.97 -19.14 -24.94
N ALA A 317 -17.21 -17.94 -24.42
CA ALA A 317 -16.85 -16.68 -25.08
C ALA A 317 -15.33 -16.57 -25.29
N MET A 318 -14.52 -16.92 -24.28
CA MET A 318 -13.05 -16.94 -24.40
C MET A 318 -12.56 -18.03 -25.35
N ALA A 319 -13.21 -19.20 -25.39
CA ALA A 319 -12.87 -20.27 -26.33
C ALA A 319 -13.03 -19.79 -27.79
N MET A 320 -14.15 -19.12 -28.09
CA MET A 320 -14.38 -18.46 -29.39
C MET A 320 -13.33 -17.39 -29.67
N HIS A 321 -13.05 -16.50 -28.70
CA HIS A 321 -12.04 -15.45 -28.84
C HIS A 321 -10.63 -16.00 -29.15
N ARG A 322 -10.30 -17.18 -28.61
CA ARG A 322 -8.99 -17.86 -28.77
C ARG A 322 -8.88 -18.74 -30.02
N GLU A 323 -9.91 -18.76 -30.87
CA GLU A 323 -9.77 -19.29 -32.22
C GLU A 323 -8.70 -18.52 -33.01
N ASN A 324 -8.52 -17.22 -32.72
CA ASN A 324 -7.43 -16.43 -33.24
C ASN A 324 -6.07 -16.89 -32.64
N PRO A 325 -5.13 -17.41 -33.45
CA PRO A 325 -3.84 -17.89 -32.96
C PRO A 325 -3.02 -16.82 -32.21
N ALA A 326 -3.16 -15.54 -32.58
CA ALA A 326 -2.45 -14.45 -31.93
C ALA A 326 -2.90 -14.23 -30.48
N CYS A 327 -4.16 -14.50 -30.16
CA CYS A 327 -4.71 -14.35 -28.82
C CYS A 327 -4.41 -15.57 -27.93
N ARG A 328 -4.37 -16.77 -28.53
CA ARG A 328 -4.22 -18.03 -27.78
C ARG A 328 -2.94 -18.11 -26.94
N VAL A 329 -1.82 -17.56 -27.45
CA VAL A 329 -0.50 -17.70 -26.83
C VAL A 329 -0.45 -17.06 -25.44
N CYS A 330 -0.92 -15.82 -25.32
CA CYS A 330 -0.89 -15.11 -24.03
C CYS A 330 -1.99 -15.62 -23.08
N HIS A 331 -3.16 -15.96 -23.60
CA HIS A 331 -4.28 -16.45 -22.80
C HIS A 331 -4.06 -17.83 -22.20
N ALA A 332 -3.18 -18.66 -22.77
CA ALA A 332 -2.93 -20.02 -22.27
C ALA A 332 -2.49 -20.06 -20.80
N ALA A 333 -1.80 -19.02 -20.31
CA ALA A 333 -1.40 -18.91 -18.91
C ALA A 333 -2.44 -18.17 -18.05
N MET A 334 -3.12 -17.15 -18.60
CA MET A 334 -4.06 -16.31 -17.84
C MET A 334 -5.43 -16.94 -17.65
N ASP A 335 -6.03 -17.44 -18.73
CA ASP A 335 -7.43 -17.89 -18.73
C ASP A 335 -7.69 -19.00 -17.72
N PRO A 336 -6.87 -20.07 -17.61
CA PRO A 336 -7.12 -21.12 -16.63
C PRO A 336 -7.20 -20.59 -15.20
N ILE A 337 -6.31 -19.65 -14.85
CA ILE A 337 -6.30 -18.98 -13.54
C ILE A 337 -7.57 -18.15 -13.38
N GLY A 338 -7.91 -17.35 -14.39
CA GLY A 338 -9.13 -16.52 -14.36
C GLY A 338 -10.42 -17.31 -14.24
N PHE A 339 -10.54 -18.43 -14.96
CA PHE A 339 -11.72 -19.29 -14.92
C PHE A 339 -11.94 -19.93 -13.56
N SER A 340 -10.87 -20.24 -12.83
CA SER A 340 -10.99 -20.79 -11.47
C SER A 340 -11.68 -19.85 -10.48
N LEU A 341 -11.77 -18.56 -10.82
CA LEU A 341 -12.44 -17.55 -10.01
C LEU A 341 -13.84 -17.22 -10.53
N GLU A 342 -14.34 -17.84 -11.61
CA GLU A 342 -15.65 -17.50 -12.20
C GLU A 342 -16.85 -17.80 -11.30
N ASN A 343 -16.67 -18.58 -10.23
CA ASN A 343 -17.64 -18.71 -9.15
C ASN A 343 -17.88 -17.39 -8.40
N TYR A 344 -17.03 -16.39 -8.55
CA TYR A 344 -17.31 -15.03 -8.11
C TYR A 344 -17.78 -14.17 -9.29
N ASP A 345 -18.92 -13.50 -9.14
CA ASP A 345 -19.36 -12.49 -10.11
C ASP A 345 -18.50 -11.21 -10.07
N ALA A 346 -18.90 -10.18 -10.83
CA ALA A 346 -18.11 -8.96 -10.97
C ALA A 346 -18.04 -8.12 -9.68
N ILE A 347 -18.98 -8.29 -8.75
CA ILE A 347 -18.97 -7.67 -7.42
C ILE A 347 -18.58 -8.67 -6.33
N GLY A 348 -17.95 -9.77 -6.74
CA GLY A 348 -17.40 -10.78 -5.88
C GLY A 348 -18.42 -11.69 -5.21
N LYS A 349 -19.69 -11.71 -5.58
CA LYS A 349 -20.70 -12.60 -5.00
C LYS A 349 -20.54 -14.02 -5.53
N TRP A 350 -20.73 -15.02 -4.67
CA TRP A 350 -20.62 -16.42 -5.08
C TRP A 350 -21.80 -16.86 -5.97
N ARG A 351 -21.50 -17.66 -7.00
CA ARG A 351 -22.46 -18.27 -7.92
C ARG A 351 -21.98 -19.66 -8.37
N GLN A 352 -22.94 -20.56 -8.56
CA GLN A 352 -22.71 -21.91 -9.12
C GLN A 352 -23.03 -21.96 -10.62
N GLN A 353 -23.97 -21.12 -11.06
CA GLN A 353 -24.42 -21.09 -12.45
C GLN A 353 -24.24 -19.70 -13.07
N PHE A 354 -24.00 -19.68 -14.38
CA PHE A 354 -24.05 -18.49 -15.22
C PHE A 354 -24.52 -18.85 -16.62
N ALA A 355 -25.28 -17.96 -17.27
CA ALA A 355 -25.86 -18.19 -18.59
C ALA A 355 -26.68 -19.51 -18.70
N GLY A 356 -27.34 -19.93 -17.61
CA GLY A 356 -28.14 -21.15 -17.54
C GLY A 356 -27.33 -22.45 -17.49
N GLN A 357 -26.02 -22.37 -17.25
CA GLN A 357 -25.10 -23.51 -17.16
C GLN A 357 -24.35 -23.50 -15.83
N GLU A 358 -23.95 -24.68 -15.36
CA GLU A 358 -23.00 -24.81 -14.25
C GLU A 358 -21.65 -24.20 -14.64
N ILE A 359 -20.99 -23.55 -13.67
CA ILE A 359 -19.68 -22.96 -13.87
C ILE A 359 -18.62 -24.06 -13.83
N ASP A 360 -17.94 -24.25 -14.95
CA ASP A 360 -16.68 -24.99 -15.00
C ASP A 360 -15.56 -24.06 -14.54
N ALA A 361 -15.06 -24.29 -13.33
CA ALA A 361 -13.95 -23.57 -12.71
C ALA A 361 -12.60 -24.31 -12.82
N SER A 362 -12.53 -25.36 -13.65
CA SER A 362 -11.30 -26.13 -13.81
C SER A 362 -10.23 -25.35 -14.60
N GLY A 363 -8.99 -25.45 -14.15
CA GLY A 363 -7.81 -24.87 -14.78
C GLY A 363 -6.84 -25.94 -15.25
N LEU A 364 -6.23 -25.74 -16.43
CA LEU A 364 -5.12 -26.51 -16.97
C LEU A 364 -4.00 -25.53 -17.35
N LEU A 365 -2.87 -25.59 -16.65
CA LEU A 365 -1.70 -24.75 -16.96
C LEU A 365 -0.88 -25.33 -18.13
N PRO A 366 -0.02 -24.51 -18.77
CA PRO A 366 0.86 -24.97 -19.85
C PRO A 366 1.82 -26.11 -19.48
N ASP A 367 2.15 -26.26 -18.20
CA ASP A 367 2.98 -27.36 -17.68
C ASP A 367 2.21 -28.68 -17.48
N GLY A 368 0.90 -28.68 -17.75
CA GLY A 368 0.02 -29.85 -17.60
C GLY A 368 -0.59 -29.99 -16.21
N SER A 369 -0.26 -29.12 -15.25
CA SER A 369 -0.90 -29.12 -13.93
C SER A 369 -2.37 -28.71 -14.04
N THR A 370 -3.21 -29.36 -13.23
CA THR A 370 -4.64 -29.09 -13.17
C THR A 370 -5.04 -28.66 -11.76
N PHE A 371 -6.06 -27.83 -11.67
CA PHE A 371 -6.63 -27.35 -10.42
C PHE A 371 -8.11 -27.02 -10.66
N ASP A 372 -8.89 -26.89 -9.58
CA ASP A 372 -10.31 -26.60 -9.67
C ASP A 372 -10.72 -25.54 -8.66
N GLY A 373 -11.43 -24.52 -9.14
CA GLY A 373 -11.95 -23.45 -8.32
C GLY A 373 -10.90 -22.59 -7.59
N PRO A 374 -11.37 -21.68 -6.73
CA PRO A 374 -10.49 -20.78 -5.97
C PRO A 374 -9.53 -21.53 -5.04
N ASP A 375 -9.99 -22.63 -4.44
CA ASP A 375 -9.19 -23.46 -3.55
C ASP A 375 -8.06 -24.21 -4.28
N GLY A 376 -8.34 -24.73 -5.47
CA GLY A 376 -7.32 -25.31 -6.33
C GLY A 376 -6.24 -24.29 -6.69
N LEU A 377 -6.63 -23.06 -7.03
CA LEU A 377 -5.70 -21.97 -7.32
C LEU A 377 -4.88 -21.58 -6.09
N LYS A 378 -5.52 -21.44 -4.93
CA LYS A 378 -4.86 -21.17 -3.65
C LYS A 378 -3.80 -22.22 -3.34
N ASN A 379 -4.14 -23.51 -3.46
CA ASN A 379 -3.20 -24.61 -3.26
C ASN A 379 -2.05 -24.58 -4.26
N LEU A 380 -2.32 -24.21 -5.52
CA LEU A 380 -1.28 -24.05 -6.54
C LEU A 380 -0.26 -22.97 -6.15
N LEU A 381 -0.74 -21.82 -5.66
CA LEU A 381 0.12 -20.73 -5.19
C LEU A 381 0.89 -21.12 -3.92
N LEU A 382 0.24 -21.79 -2.96
CA LEU A 382 0.86 -22.25 -1.72
C LEU A 382 1.96 -23.31 -1.96
N ASN A 383 1.85 -24.09 -3.04
CA ASN A 383 2.90 -25.03 -3.47
C ASN A 383 4.11 -24.35 -4.13
N ARG A 384 4.05 -23.04 -4.35
CA ARG A 384 5.14 -22.20 -4.91
C ARG A 384 5.40 -20.98 -4.01
N PRO A 385 5.74 -21.20 -2.71
CA PRO A 385 5.85 -20.11 -1.75
C PRO A 385 6.91 -19.08 -2.14
N ASP A 386 8.04 -19.52 -2.72
CA ASP A 386 9.11 -18.63 -3.16
C ASP A 386 8.70 -17.69 -4.30
N ASP A 387 7.84 -18.15 -5.23
CA ASP A 387 7.32 -17.30 -6.32
C ASP A 387 6.40 -16.22 -5.74
N PHE A 388 5.50 -16.62 -4.85
CA PHE A 388 4.57 -15.70 -4.21
C PHE A 388 5.28 -14.70 -3.32
N VAL A 389 6.05 -15.17 -2.35
CA VAL A 389 6.78 -14.31 -1.41
C VAL A 389 7.84 -13.47 -2.13
N GLY A 390 8.49 -14.02 -3.17
CA GLY A 390 9.41 -13.27 -4.02
C GLY A 390 8.73 -12.11 -4.73
N THR A 391 7.53 -12.33 -5.27
CA THR A 391 6.73 -11.27 -5.91
C THR A 391 6.34 -10.19 -4.91
N VAL A 392 5.83 -10.56 -3.74
CA VAL A 392 5.49 -9.58 -2.68
C VAL A 392 6.73 -8.79 -2.25
N THR A 393 7.87 -9.46 -2.08
CA THR A 393 9.14 -8.83 -1.71
C THR A 393 9.62 -7.85 -2.78
N GLU A 394 9.50 -8.21 -4.06
CA GLU A 394 9.83 -7.32 -5.18
C GLU A 394 8.96 -6.06 -5.19
N LYS A 395 7.63 -6.21 -5.06
CA LYS A 395 6.70 -5.08 -4.99
C LYS A 395 6.99 -4.20 -3.78
N LEU A 396 7.27 -4.81 -2.63
CA LEU A 396 7.60 -4.10 -1.40
C LEU A 396 8.91 -3.32 -1.53
N LEU A 397 9.94 -3.92 -2.12
CA LEU A 397 11.23 -3.25 -2.33
C LEU A 397 11.09 -2.10 -3.35
N THR A 398 10.31 -2.27 -4.41
CA THR A 398 9.97 -1.17 -5.34
C THR A 398 9.31 -0.01 -4.61
N PHE A 399 8.32 -0.31 -3.76
CA PHE A 399 7.65 0.71 -2.95
C PHE A 399 8.62 1.40 -1.99
N ALA A 400 9.46 0.64 -1.28
CA ALA A 400 10.43 1.14 -0.31
C ALA A 400 11.48 2.07 -0.95
N LEU A 401 11.90 1.75 -2.19
CA LEU A 401 12.92 2.52 -2.91
C LEU A 401 12.32 3.69 -3.73
N GLY A 402 11.02 3.65 -4.04
CA GLY A 402 10.38 4.64 -4.92
C GLY A 402 10.85 4.57 -6.38
N ARG A 403 11.40 3.43 -6.81
CA ARG A 403 11.84 3.15 -8.18
C ARG A 403 11.61 1.70 -8.54
N ASN A 404 11.54 1.40 -9.84
CA ASN A 404 11.53 0.02 -10.33
C ASN A 404 12.84 -0.70 -9.95
N LEU A 405 12.73 -2.01 -9.74
CA LEU A 405 13.90 -2.87 -9.56
C LEU A 405 14.58 -3.15 -10.90
N GLU A 406 15.89 -3.27 -10.83
CA GLU A 406 16.73 -3.67 -11.94
C GLU A 406 17.25 -5.10 -11.72
N TYR A 407 17.83 -5.70 -12.77
CA TYR A 407 18.35 -7.08 -12.69
C TYR A 407 19.34 -7.30 -11.54
N TYR A 408 20.07 -6.26 -11.13
CA TYR A 408 21.05 -6.31 -10.04
C TYR A 408 20.43 -6.20 -8.65
N ASP A 409 19.14 -5.85 -8.52
CA ASP A 409 18.41 -5.85 -7.25
C ASP A 409 17.87 -7.24 -6.90
N MET A 410 17.62 -8.09 -7.90
CA MET A 410 17.05 -9.44 -7.71
C MET A 410 17.86 -10.40 -6.82
N PRO A 411 19.21 -10.34 -6.74
CA PRO A 411 19.95 -11.05 -5.70
C PRO A 411 19.52 -10.69 -4.27
N SER A 412 19.16 -9.42 -4.03
CA SER A 412 18.66 -8.96 -2.72
C SER A 412 17.28 -9.55 -2.44
N VAL A 413 16.37 -9.51 -3.41
CA VAL A 413 15.03 -10.14 -3.30
C VAL A 413 15.17 -11.62 -2.94
N ARG A 414 15.95 -12.39 -3.69
CA ARG A 414 16.17 -13.82 -3.41
C ARG A 414 16.81 -14.06 -2.04
N SER A 415 17.72 -13.18 -1.61
CA SER A 415 18.32 -13.30 -0.28
C SER A 415 17.31 -13.06 0.83
N ILE A 416 16.45 -12.05 0.68
CA ILE A 416 15.38 -11.74 1.64
C ILE A 416 14.42 -12.92 1.76
N VAL A 417 13.90 -13.42 0.64
CA VAL A 417 12.96 -14.56 0.61
C VAL A 417 13.56 -15.78 1.30
N ARG A 418 14.81 -16.12 0.98
CA ARG A 418 15.50 -17.27 1.56
C ARG A 418 15.73 -17.13 3.07
N THR A 419 16.09 -15.94 3.55
CA THR A 419 16.24 -15.70 4.99
C THR A 419 14.89 -15.74 5.69
N ALA A 420 13.87 -15.09 5.11
CA ALA A 420 12.52 -15.08 5.66
C ALA A 420 11.87 -16.48 5.72
N ALA A 421 12.28 -17.41 4.86
CA ALA A 421 11.84 -18.81 4.93
C ALA A 421 12.19 -19.49 6.27
N GLU A 422 13.27 -19.06 6.95
CA GLU A 422 13.65 -19.56 8.29
C GLU A 422 12.63 -19.15 9.36
N ASP A 423 11.93 -18.03 9.15
CA ASP A 423 10.91 -17.46 10.02
C ASP A 423 9.48 -17.60 9.42
N ASN A 424 9.27 -18.64 8.60
CA ASN A 424 8.00 -18.94 7.96
C ASN A 424 7.41 -17.76 7.15
N TYR A 425 8.26 -16.96 6.52
CA TYR A 425 7.90 -15.81 5.70
C TYR A 425 7.05 -14.76 6.44
N SER A 426 7.34 -14.50 7.72
CA SER A 426 6.63 -13.48 8.50
C SER A 426 6.74 -12.08 7.88
N TRP A 427 5.76 -11.22 8.11
CA TRP A 427 5.80 -9.83 7.65
C TRP A 427 7.05 -9.08 8.15
N SER A 428 7.40 -9.25 9.43
CA SER A 428 8.57 -8.61 10.04
C SER A 428 9.87 -9.05 9.37
N SER A 429 10.02 -10.34 9.06
CA SER A 429 11.23 -10.87 8.42
C SER A 429 11.45 -10.29 7.02
N ILE A 430 10.37 -10.11 6.25
CA ILE A 430 10.41 -9.54 4.90
C ILE A 430 10.67 -8.03 4.94
N ILE A 431 9.98 -7.28 5.82
CA ILE A 431 10.16 -5.84 5.98
C ILE A 431 11.59 -5.53 6.48
N LEU A 432 12.07 -6.25 7.49
CA LEU A 432 13.45 -6.11 7.96
C LEU A 432 14.46 -6.53 6.90
N GLY A 433 14.15 -7.57 6.11
CA GLY A 433 14.98 -7.98 4.98
C GLY A 433 15.14 -6.86 3.96
N VAL A 434 14.04 -6.19 3.58
CA VAL A 434 14.06 -5.00 2.71
C VAL A 434 14.93 -3.90 3.32
N ILE A 435 14.71 -3.56 4.58
CA ILE A 435 15.42 -2.46 5.26
C ILE A 435 16.93 -2.76 5.38
N LYS A 436 17.29 -4.01 5.65
CA LYS A 436 18.69 -4.43 5.79
C LYS A 436 19.39 -4.60 4.43
N SER A 437 18.65 -4.64 3.34
CA SER A 437 19.18 -4.94 2.00
C SER A 437 20.12 -3.86 1.47
N THR A 438 21.04 -4.27 0.60
CA THR A 438 21.97 -3.36 -0.09
C THR A 438 21.23 -2.23 -0.82
N PRO A 439 20.16 -2.47 -1.61
CA PRO A 439 19.44 -1.38 -2.29
C PRO A 439 18.85 -0.33 -1.34
N PHE A 440 18.46 -0.74 -0.12
CA PHE A 440 17.86 0.16 0.86
C PHE A 440 18.91 0.91 1.71
N GLN A 441 20.07 0.31 1.97
CA GLN A 441 21.11 0.91 2.82
C GLN A 441 22.25 1.58 2.05
N MET A 442 22.37 1.32 0.75
CA MET A 442 23.45 1.84 -0.08
C MET A 442 22.89 2.72 -1.19
N ARG A 443 23.71 3.66 -1.62
CA ARG A 443 23.50 4.41 -2.86
C ARG A 443 24.71 4.27 -3.76
N ARG A 444 24.45 4.51 -5.04
CA ARG A 444 25.47 4.67 -6.06
C ARG A 444 25.47 6.15 -6.44
N THR A 445 26.64 6.78 -6.42
CA THR A 445 26.75 8.18 -6.85
C THR A 445 26.25 8.33 -8.28
N GLU A 446 25.42 9.34 -8.48
CA GLU A 446 25.03 9.78 -9.81
C GLU A 446 26.13 10.71 -10.35
N LEU A 447 26.12 10.98 -11.66
CA LEU A 447 27.24 11.59 -12.41
C LEU A 447 27.88 12.83 -11.77
#